data_AF-A0A3A9JVU9-F1
#
_entry.id   AF-A0A3A9JVU9-F1
#
_cell.length_a   1.000
_cell.length_b   1.000
_cell.length_c   1.000
_cell.angle_alpha   90.00
_cell.angle_beta   90.00
_cell.angle_gamma   90.00
#
_symmetry.space_group_name_H-M   'P 1'
#
loop_
_entity.id
_entity.type
_entity.pdbx_description
1 polymer ?
#
loop_
_entity_poly.entity_id
_entity_poly.type
_entity_poly.pdbx_seq_one_letter_code
_entity_poly.pdbx_strand_id
1 'polypeptide(L)'
;MSWTRPARTEFLARRYLASRGSAPMVRNPLDAALPRLRQEAAVTVRLARIDLMLALGLTLSGMVVALAVFLAPLHGGMLLVLVQLHIALAAGVAVAIWAAVVLEKSGPRLVAAQRITRALHAGALPEALELALKALPPPAVASR
;
A
#
# COMPACT_ATOMS: atom_id res chain seq x y z
N MET A 1 -19.19 33.08 3.27
CA MET A 1 -17.99 33.38 2.45
C MET A 1 -17.78 32.26 1.43
N SER A 2 -18.19 32.46 0.17
CA SER A 2 -17.99 31.49 -0.91
C SER A 2 -16.55 31.57 -1.43
N TRP A 3 -15.74 30.56 -1.14
CA TRP A 3 -14.40 30.46 -1.70
C TRP A 3 -14.46 30.22 -3.20
N THR A 4 -13.63 30.93 -3.97
CA THR A 4 -13.44 30.62 -5.40
C THR A 4 -12.68 29.29 -5.54
N ARG A 5 -12.99 28.51 -6.59
CA ARG A 5 -12.27 27.25 -6.92
C ARG A 5 -10.74 27.38 -6.84
N PRO A 6 -10.09 28.43 -7.41
CA PRO A 6 -8.63 28.60 -7.30
C PRO A 6 -8.12 28.83 -5.88
N ALA A 7 -8.83 29.62 -5.07
CA ALA A 7 -8.44 29.86 -3.67
C ALA A 7 -8.49 28.57 -2.83
N ARG A 8 -9.49 27.71 -3.07
CA ARG A 8 -9.61 26.41 -2.40
C ARG A 8 -8.46 25.46 -2.77
N THR A 9 -8.12 25.37 -4.05
CA THR A 9 -7.01 24.52 -4.51
C THR A 9 -5.67 24.96 -3.94
N GLU A 10 -5.43 26.27 -3.86
CA GLU A 10 -4.18 26.82 -3.33
C GLU A 10 -4.04 26.53 -1.84
N PHE A 11 -5.11 26.73 -1.07
CA PHE A 11 -5.13 26.40 0.35
C PHE A 11 -4.89 24.90 0.62
N LEU A 12 -5.52 24.02 -0.17
CA LEU A 12 -5.29 22.58 -0.05
C LEU A 12 -3.83 22.21 -0.38
N ALA A 13 -3.22 22.83 -1.39
CA ALA A 13 -1.81 22.64 -1.73
C ALA A 13 -0.88 23.07 -0.59
N ARG A 14 -1.13 24.23 0.03
CA ARG A 14 -0.37 24.70 1.20
C ARG A 14 -0.52 23.77 2.40
N ARG A 15 -1.74 23.30 2.68
CA ARG A 15 -2.03 22.35 3.77
C ARG A 15 -1.34 21.00 3.54
N TYR A 16 -1.32 20.54 2.29
CA TYR A 16 -0.58 19.33 1.91
C TYR A 16 0.92 19.51 2.15
N LEU A 17 1.53 20.61 1.68
CA LEU A 17 2.95 20.90 1.93
C LEU A 17 3.28 20.99 3.41
N ALA A 18 2.43 21.64 4.21
CA ALA A 18 2.58 21.73 5.66
C ALA A 18 2.51 20.34 6.33
N SER A 19 1.56 19.49 5.90
CA SER A 19 1.46 18.10 6.39
C SER A 19 2.69 17.24 6.04
N ARG A 20 3.47 17.67 5.04
CA ARG A 20 4.71 17.04 4.57
C ARG A 20 5.97 17.67 5.15
N GLY A 21 5.85 18.55 6.16
CA GLY A 21 6.99 19.21 6.81
C GLY A 21 7.74 20.19 5.92
N SER A 22 7.13 20.64 4.82
CA SER A 22 7.74 21.61 3.90
C SER A 22 7.30 23.04 4.22
N ALA A 23 8.16 24.01 3.91
CA ALA A 23 7.86 25.42 4.13
C ALA A 23 6.55 25.81 3.41
N PRO A 24 5.51 26.27 4.14
CA PRO A 24 4.20 26.55 3.55
C PRO A 24 4.18 27.84 2.70
N MET A 25 5.20 28.70 2.82
CA MET A 25 5.35 29.96 2.08
C MET A 25 6.15 29.77 0.78
N VAL A 26 5.61 28.96 -0.14
CA VAL A 26 6.12 28.88 -1.52
C VAL A 26 5.34 29.85 -2.40
N ARG A 27 6.04 30.57 -3.29
CA ARG A 27 5.46 31.59 -4.18
C ARG A 27 4.35 31.04 -5.09
N ASN A 28 4.44 29.77 -5.47
CA ASN A 28 3.36 29.03 -6.12
C ASN A 28 3.22 27.62 -5.49
N PRO A 29 2.28 27.38 -4.57
CA PRO A 29 2.20 26.14 -3.80
C PRO A 29 1.71 24.95 -4.65
N LEU A 30 0.99 25.21 -5.74
CA LEU A 30 0.53 24.15 -6.66
C LEU A 30 1.70 23.54 -7.45
N ASP A 31 2.62 24.37 -7.94
CA ASP A 31 3.80 23.92 -8.69
C ASP A 31 4.73 23.07 -7.81
N ALA A 32 4.78 23.35 -6.51
CA ALA A 32 5.56 22.56 -5.56
C ALA A 32 4.82 21.29 -5.08
N ALA A 33 3.50 21.36 -4.87
CA ALA A 33 2.71 20.25 -4.34
C ALA A 33 2.45 19.15 -5.38
N LEU A 34 2.16 19.51 -6.64
CA LEU A 34 1.78 18.57 -7.68
C LEU A 34 2.84 17.53 -8.07
N PRO A 35 4.10 17.91 -8.36
CA PRO A 35 5.13 16.91 -8.70
C PRO A 35 5.37 15.97 -7.53
N ARG A 36 5.33 16.48 -6.30
CA ARG A 36 5.51 15.70 -5.08
C ARG A 36 4.37 14.72 -4.84
N LEU A 37 3.12 15.17 -5.04
CA LEU A 37 1.94 14.31 -4.96
C LEU A 37 1.98 13.19 -6.00
N ARG A 38 2.42 13.50 -7.23
CA ARG A 38 2.62 12.49 -8.29
C ARG A 38 3.67 11.46 -7.89
N GLN A 39 4.80 11.91 -7.34
CA GLN A 39 5.86 11.02 -6.85
C GLN A 39 5.37 10.14 -5.69
N GLU A 40 4.73 10.71 -4.67
CA GLU A 40 4.19 9.96 -3.53
C GLU A 40 3.14 8.93 -3.96
N ALA A 41 2.23 9.29 -4.86
CA ALA A 41 1.25 8.36 -5.40
C ALA A 41 1.91 7.22 -6.17
N ALA A 42 2.90 7.52 -7.03
CA ALA A 42 3.62 6.50 -7.80
C ALA A 42 4.42 5.54 -6.90
N VAL A 43 5.12 6.06 -5.88
CA VAL A 43 5.86 5.25 -4.90
C VAL A 43 4.90 4.36 -4.12
N THR A 44 3.78 4.90 -3.66
CA THR A 44 2.77 4.14 -2.89
C THR A 44 2.17 3.01 -3.73
N VAL A 45 1.86 3.26 -5.01
CA VAL A 45 1.40 2.21 -5.94
C VAL A 45 2.46 1.12 -6.10
N ARG A 46 3.72 1.52 -6.32
CA ARG A 46 4.82 0.58 -6.53
C ARG A 46 5.05 -0.30 -5.30
N LEU A 47 5.09 0.29 -4.11
CA LEU A 47 5.25 -0.45 -2.85
C LEU A 47 4.08 -1.42 -2.64
N ALA A 48 2.84 -0.94 -2.75
CA ALA A 48 1.68 -1.79 -2.54
C ALA A 48 1.61 -2.95 -3.55
N ARG A 49 2.08 -2.74 -4.79
CA ARG A 49 2.18 -3.79 -5.80
C ARG A 49 3.27 -4.81 -5.46
N ILE A 50 4.43 -4.36 -4.99
CA ILE A 50 5.51 -5.25 -4.53
C ILE A 50 5.02 -6.09 -3.34
N ASP A 51 4.38 -5.48 -2.35
CA ASP A 51 3.82 -6.17 -1.19
C ASP A 51 2.81 -7.25 -1.61
N LEU A 52 1.91 -6.92 -2.54
CA LEU A 52 0.96 -7.88 -3.09
C LEU A 52 1.63 -9.01 -3.89
N MET A 53 2.67 -8.70 -4.67
CA MET A 53 3.42 -9.70 -5.42
C MET A 53 4.21 -10.63 -4.49
N LEU A 54 4.84 -10.09 -3.45
CA LEU A 54 5.51 -10.86 -2.41
C LEU A 54 4.50 -11.73 -1.66
N ALA A 55 3.33 -11.18 -1.32
CA ALA A 55 2.26 -11.95 -0.70
C ALA A 55 1.84 -13.13 -1.57
N LEU A 56 1.59 -12.88 -2.86
CA LEU A 56 1.20 -13.92 -3.81
C LEU A 56 2.30 -14.97 -3.99
N GLY A 57 3.56 -14.55 -4.12
CA GLY A 57 4.72 -15.44 -4.26
C GLY A 57 4.91 -16.34 -3.04
N LEU A 58 4.84 -15.80 -1.82
CA LEU A 58 4.88 -16.59 -0.59
C LEU A 58 3.71 -17.57 -0.50
N THR A 59 2.51 -17.13 -0.88
CA THR A 59 1.32 -18.00 -0.85
C THR A 59 1.46 -19.18 -1.80
N LEU A 60 1.93 -18.95 -3.03
CA LEU A 60 2.19 -20.01 -4.01
C LEU A 60 3.31 -20.94 -3.55
N SER A 61 4.40 -20.40 -3.01
CA SER A 61 5.48 -21.22 -2.44
C SER A 61 4.97 -22.12 -1.32
N GLY A 62 4.12 -21.60 -0.44
CA GLY A 62 3.48 -22.38 0.62
C GLY A 62 2.60 -23.50 0.06
N MET A 63 1.80 -23.23 -0.97
CA MET A 63 1.00 -24.26 -1.65
C MET A 63 1.85 -25.34 -2.31
N VAL A 64 2.96 -24.97 -2.98
CA VAL A 64 3.89 -25.93 -3.60
C VAL A 64 4.55 -26.82 -2.54
N VAL A 65 4.98 -26.25 -1.42
CA VAL A 65 5.56 -27.02 -0.31
C VAL A 65 4.52 -27.96 0.30
N ALA A 66 3.30 -27.49 0.54
CA ALA A 66 2.22 -28.34 1.04
C ALA A 66 1.91 -29.51 0.08
N LEU A 67 1.86 -29.23 -1.22
CA LEU A 67 1.66 -30.25 -2.25
C LEU A 67 2.83 -31.24 -2.31
N ALA A 68 4.07 -30.76 -2.23
CA ALA A 68 5.26 -31.60 -2.24
C ALA A 68 5.34 -32.49 -0.99
N VAL A 69 4.99 -31.97 0.19
CA VAL A 69 4.89 -32.76 1.43
C VAL A 69 3.78 -33.81 1.33
N PHE A 70 2.66 -33.49 0.69
CA PHE A 70 1.58 -34.44 0.46
C PHE A 70 1.94 -35.54 -0.56
N LEU A 71 2.70 -35.20 -1.60
CA LEU A 71 3.17 -36.13 -2.63
C LEU A 71 4.43 -36.90 -2.24
N ALA A 72 5.16 -36.47 -1.20
CA ALA A 72 6.38 -37.14 -0.76
C ALA A 72 6.04 -38.58 -0.34
N PRO A 73 6.65 -39.61 -0.98
CA PRO A 73 6.39 -40.99 -0.61
C PRO A 73 6.84 -41.19 0.83
N LEU A 74 5.93 -41.72 1.66
CA LEU A 74 6.01 -41.91 3.10
C LEU A 74 7.14 -42.89 3.47
N HIS A 75 8.40 -42.48 3.32
CA HIS A 75 9.57 -43.25 3.76
C HIS A 75 9.87 -43.06 5.25
N GLY A 76 9.09 -42.23 5.95
CA GLY A 76 9.12 -42.05 7.40
C GLY A 76 7.89 -42.67 8.05
N GLY A 77 8.07 -43.32 9.21
CA GLY A 77 6.98 -43.96 9.96
C GLY A 77 5.81 -43.01 10.26
N MET A 78 4.62 -43.59 10.47
CA MET A 78 3.31 -42.90 10.57
C MET A 78 3.28 -41.66 11.49
N LEU A 79 4.09 -41.63 12.55
CA LEU A 79 4.24 -40.47 13.45
C LEU A 79 4.88 -39.25 12.76
N LEU A 80 5.88 -39.47 11.92
CA LEU A 80 6.61 -38.42 11.21
C LEU A 80 5.72 -37.75 10.16
N VAL A 81 4.87 -38.57 9.52
CA VAL A 81 3.82 -38.14 8.59
C VAL A 81 2.78 -37.28 9.31
N LEU A 82 2.32 -37.74 10.48
CA LEU A 82 1.32 -37.01 11.26
C LEU A 82 1.86 -35.66 11.74
N VAL A 83 3.11 -35.61 12.19
CA VAL A 83 3.80 -34.36 12.57
C VAL A 83 3.96 -33.43 11.38
N GLN A 84 4.40 -33.94 10.22
CA GLN A 84 4.51 -33.15 8.99
C GLN A 84 3.17 -32.56 8.55
N LEU A 85 2.09 -33.32 8.66
CA LEU A 85 0.75 -32.84 8.35
C LEU A 85 0.34 -31.67 9.26
N HIS A 86 0.60 -31.75 10.56
CA HIS A 86 0.29 -30.68 11.51
C HIS A 86 1.13 -29.43 11.26
N ILE A 87 2.43 -29.59 10.99
CA ILE A 87 3.32 -28.47 10.66
C ILE A 87 2.88 -27.81 9.36
N ALA A 88 2.54 -28.59 8.33
CA ALA A 88 2.04 -28.07 7.06
C ALA A 88 0.72 -27.29 7.23
N LEU A 89 -0.20 -27.82 8.05
CA LEU A 89 -1.45 -27.15 8.36
C LEU A 89 -1.22 -25.82 9.11
N ALA A 90 -0.38 -25.84 10.14
CA ALA A 90 -0.04 -24.65 10.92
C ALA A 90 0.66 -23.58 10.05
N ALA A 91 1.59 -24.00 9.18
CA ALA A 91 2.25 -23.12 8.22
C ALA A 91 1.25 -22.53 7.22
N GLY A 92 0.31 -23.33 6.71
CA GLY A 92 -0.75 -22.86 5.82
C GLY A 92 -1.64 -21.79 6.46
N VAL A 93 -2.04 -22.00 7.72
CA VAL A 93 -2.81 -21.01 8.49
C VAL A 93 -2.00 -19.74 8.73
N ALA A 94 -0.73 -19.84 9.11
CA ALA A 94 0.13 -18.69 9.32
C ALA A 94 0.31 -17.85 8.04
N VAL A 95 0.53 -18.50 6.89
CA VAL A 95 0.63 -17.83 5.58
C VAL A 95 -0.70 -17.18 5.18
N ALA A 96 -1.83 -17.84 5.41
CA ALA A 96 -3.15 -17.28 5.12
C ALA A 96 -3.44 -16.03 5.96
N ILE A 97 -3.12 -16.07 7.26
CA ILE A 97 -3.24 -14.90 8.15
C ILE A 97 -2.34 -13.77 7.67
N TRP A 98 -1.08 -14.08 7.35
CA TRP A 98 -0.14 -13.07 6.87
C TRP A 98 -0.60 -12.45 5.54
N ALA A 99 -1.05 -13.27 4.59
CA ALA A 99 -1.60 -12.80 3.32
C ALA A 99 -2.85 -11.92 3.52
N ALA A 100 -3.74 -12.29 4.45
CA ALA A 100 -4.91 -11.48 4.81
C ALA A 100 -4.49 -10.12 5.38
N VAL A 101 -3.52 -10.09 6.29
CA VAL A 101 -2.99 -8.84 6.87
C VAL A 101 -2.35 -7.96 5.80
N VAL A 102 -1.57 -8.54 4.89
CA VAL A 102 -0.96 -7.80 3.78
C VAL A 102 -2.04 -7.26 2.84
N LEU A 103 -3.06 -8.05 2.51
CA LEU A 103 -4.15 -7.62 1.64
C LEU A 103 -4.99 -6.50 2.27
N GLU A 104 -5.30 -6.62 3.56
CA GLU A 104 -6.04 -5.62 4.32
C GLU A 104 -5.28 -4.29 4.41
N LYS A 105 -3.95 -4.33 4.52
CA LYS A 105 -3.13 -3.10 4.60
C LYS A 105 -2.80 -2.52 3.23
N SER A 106 -2.47 -3.36 2.26
CA SER A 106 -1.94 -2.92 0.95
C SER A 106 -3.05 -2.67 -0.08
N GLY A 107 -4.19 -3.36 0.02
CA GLY A 107 -5.33 -3.17 -0.87
C GLY A 107 -5.91 -1.75 -0.81
N PRO A 108 -6.33 -1.24 0.37
CA PRO A 108 -6.85 0.12 0.51
C PRO A 108 -5.84 1.18 0.08
N ARG A 109 -4.55 0.98 0.38
CA ARG A 109 -3.46 1.88 -0.04
C ARG A 109 -3.34 1.95 -1.57
N LEU A 110 -3.40 0.80 -2.24
CA LEU A 110 -3.33 0.72 -3.69
C LEU A 110 -4.55 1.38 -4.34
N VAL A 111 -5.76 1.14 -3.83
CA VAL A 111 -7.00 1.77 -4.33
C VAL A 111 -6.97 3.28 -4.13
N ALA A 112 -6.55 3.75 -2.95
CA ALA A 112 -6.43 5.17 -2.66
C ALA A 112 -5.42 5.85 -3.60
N ALA A 113 -4.23 5.27 -3.77
CA ALA A 113 -3.21 5.82 -4.65
C ALA A 113 -3.68 5.86 -6.12
N GLN A 114 -4.36 4.80 -6.60
CA GLN A 114 -4.96 4.81 -7.94
C GLN A 114 -6.05 5.86 -8.13
N ARG A 115 -6.89 6.11 -7.11
CA ARG A 115 -7.90 7.17 -7.15
C ARG A 115 -7.25 8.55 -7.24
N ILE A 116 -6.17 8.78 -6.50
CA ILE A 116 -5.38 10.01 -6.59
C ILE A 116 -4.79 10.17 -7.99
N THR A 117 -4.18 9.11 -8.55
CA THR A 117 -3.60 9.16 -9.91
C THR A 117 -4.67 9.44 -10.96
N ARG A 118 -5.87 8.85 -10.84
CA ARG A 118 -7.00 9.12 -11.74
C ARG A 118 -7.49 10.56 -11.62
N ALA A 119 -7.68 11.07 -10.41
CA ALA A 119 -8.08 12.45 -10.18
C ALA A 119 -7.07 13.46 -10.76
N LEU A 120 -5.77 13.16 -10.66
CA LEU A 120 -4.70 13.96 -11.28
C LEU A 120 -4.76 13.93 -12.81
N HIS A 121 -5.06 12.80 -13.44
CA HIS A 121 -5.21 12.69 -14.90
C HIS A 121 -6.47 13.40 -15.40
N ALA A 122 -7.54 13.37 -14.61
CA ALA A 122 -8.80 14.04 -14.93
C ALA A 122 -8.77 15.58 -14.71
N GLY A 123 -7.63 16.14 -14.26
CA GLY A 123 -7.53 17.56 -13.93
C GLY A 123 -8.30 17.98 -12.66
N ALA A 124 -8.80 17.01 -11.88
CA ALA A 124 -9.52 17.23 -10.63
C ALA A 124 -8.53 17.47 -9.46
N LEU A 125 -7.73 18.55 -9.58
CA LEU A 125 -6.71 18.95 -8.60
C LEU A 125 -7.22 19.08 -7.15
N PRO A 126 -8.38 19.71 -6.84
CA PRO A 126 -8.85 19.81 -5.46
C PRO A 126 -9.19 18.44 -4.87
N GLU A 127 -9.78 17.56 -5.67
CA GLU A 127 -10.17 16.22 -5.24
C GLU A 127 -8.94 15.33 -5.00
N ALA A 128 -7.93 15.42 -5.87
CA ALA A 128 -6.66 14.73 -5.70
C ALA A 128 -5.94 15.16 -4.40
N LEU A 129 -5.92 16.46 -4.09
CA LEU A 129 -5.32 16.99 -2.86
C LEU A 129 -6.10 16.60 -1.60
N GLU A 130 -7.44 16.58 -1.66
CA GLU A 130 -8.27 16.12 -0.54
C GLU A 130 -8.10 14.63 -0.27
N LEU A 131 -8.09 13.81 -1.32
CA LEU A 131 -7.79 12.38 -1.23
C LEU A 131 -6.38 12.15 -0.67
N ALA A 132 -5.41 12.98 -1.08
CA ALA A 132 -4.05 12.88 -0.58
C ALA A 132 -3.94 13.16 0.92
N LEU A 133 -4.58 14.23 1.39
CA LEU A 133 -4.60 14.60 2.80
C LEU A 133 -5.28 13.55 3.68
N LYS A 134 -6.27 12.82 3.14
CA LYS A 134 -7.01 11.79 3.88
C LYS A 134 -6.36 10.40 3.84
N ALA A 135 -5.80 10.02 2.69
CA ALA A 135 -5.51 8.63 2.39
C ALA A 135 -4.03 8.29 2.20
N LEU A 136 -3.17 9.26 1.89
CA LEU A 136 -1.73 8.99 1.86
C LEU A 136 -1.21 8.98 3.30
N PRO A 137 -0.40 7.96 3.68
CA PRO A 137 0.22 7.96 5.00
C PRO A 137 1.01 9.26 5.21
N PRO A 138 1.09 9.77 6.45
CA PRO A 138 2.00 10.86 6.77
C PRO A 138 3.41 10.46 6.31
N PRO A 139 4.26 11.42 5.89
CA PRO A 139 5.63 11.09 5.55
C PRO A 139 6.19 10.39 6.79
N ALA A 140 6.84 9.25 6.59
CA ALA A 140 7.56 8.60 7.67
C ALA A 140 8.47 9.69 8.24
N VAL A 141 8.13 10.18 9.44
CA VAL A 141 9.08 10.95 10.23
C VAL A 141 10.26 10.01 10.28
N ALA A 142 11.33 10.38 9.59
CA ALA A 142 12.60 9.72 9.74
C ALA A 142 12.91 9.83 11.22
N SER A 143 12.60 8.77 11.96
CA SER A 143 13.00 8.59 13.34
C SER A 143 14.51 8.57 13.29
N ARG A 144 15.10 9.74 13.48
CA ARG A 144 16.46 9.89 13.97
C ARG A 144 16.51 9.39 15.40
#